data_AF-A0A3M7G211-F1
#
_entry.id   AF-A0A3M7G211-F1
#
_cell.length_a   1.000
_cell.length_b   1.000
_cell.length_c   1.000
_cell.angle_alpha   90.00
_cell.angle_beta   90.00
_cell.angle_gamma   90.00
#
_symmetry.space_group_name_H-M   'P 1'
#
loop_
_entity.id
_entity.type
_entity.pdbx_description
1 polymer ?
#
loop_
_entity_poly.entity_id
_entity_poly.type
_entity_poly.pdbx_seq_one_letter_code
_entity_poly.pdbx_strand_id
1 'polypeptide(L)'
;MTDAPKSPTGSVRRHGRNISTPLMRRSTKGPLDAVDEYLCQAQTALSPLGAPASNSPAASESAAAQTTSNKEPVSSPPSELPHRPRASIDLRFLQDPNLYHPLPTSDVATAFWDSTQQPPPGTALADLLKSGHFRRAADGAVNELRRCSSDDVSQILKLLYTRFACLVLFSRPDIAAQEAQPLLDFLARNVGGANDVTTLMPWELRLLLVRLQSVGAQDGGRRGIMGLYTLAAEARTHAKPGDQDENETRLWRQRLHDLGLRVADALVEMGELETANRHLDTLSNPEMVDDITYRKALLKARVGDVDGAQACVNNLSDKKQQDKLNALLKMADGEAAQAADSWQSQHESDASAVGANNWAVSMLYTGHIATAYEVFEKLANDQSGFPALLFNLSTVYELCTERAVERKGALVQSMAAKAPSPDCGGWEKATFDFKL
;
A
#
# COMPACT_ATOMS: atom_id res chain seq x y z
N MET A 1 32.13 62.68 -14.64
CA MET A 1 30.70 62.85 -14.95
C MET A 1 30.32 61.69 -15.86
N THR A 2 29.49 60.71 -15.54
CA THR A 2 28.57 60.44 -14.42
C THR A 2 28.13 58.97 -14.60
N ASP A 3 28.09 58.23 -13.50
CA ASP A 3 27.31 57.01 -13.19
C ASP A 3 27.09 55.86 -14.19
N ALA A 4 27.46 54.67 -13.72
CA ALA A 4 26.83 53.38 -14.04
C ALA A 4 25.41 53.27 -13.41
N PRO A 5 24.59 52.28 -13.80
CA PRO A 5 24.58 51.03 -13.01
C PRO A 5 24.52 49.76 -13.88
N LYS A 6 25.43 48.80 -13.67
CA LYS A 6 25.31 47.55 -12.86
C LYS A 6 25.02 46.28 -13.69
N SER A 7 26.04 45.42 -13.77
CA SER A 7 26.05 43.97 -14.09
C SER A 7 25.28 43.13 -13.01
N PRO A 8 25.16 41.77 -13.03
CA PRO A 8 25.96 40.77 -13.75
C PRO A 8 25.31 39.42 -14.16
N THR A 9 26.18 38.59 -14.74
CA THR A 9 26.15 37.15 -15.03
C THR A 9 25.91 36.20 -13.84
N GLY A 10 25.19 35.10 -14.12
CA GLY A 10 25.40 33.75 -13.56
C GLY A 10 24.71 33.41 -12.23
N SER A 11 23.99 32.27 -12.17
CA SER A 11 24.21 31.22 -11.16
C SER A 11 23.15 30.10 -11.23
N VAL A 12 23.67 28.88 -11.39
CA VAL A 12 23.04 27.59 -11.08
C VAL A 12 22.55 27.58 -9.62
N ARG A 13 21.25 27.32 -9.38
CA ARG A 13 20.76 26.94 -8.03
C ARG A 13 20.36 25.48 -8.00
N ARG A 14 21.34 24.66 -7.62
CA ARG A 14 21.17 23.35 -6.98
C ARG A 14 20.36 23.51 -5.70
N HIS A 15 19.52 22.51 -5.41
CA HIS A 15 18.87 22.32 -4.12
C HIS A 15 19.89 22.35 -2.98
N GLY A 16 19.75 23.36 -2.11
CA GLY A 16 20.50 23.46 -0.87
C GLY A 16 20.01 22.39 0.10
N ARG A 17 20.87 21.41 0.35
CA ARG A 17 20.82 20.59 1.58
C ARG A 17 21.11 21.53 2.75
N ASN A 18 20.25 21.52 3.76
CA ASN A 18 20.54 22.17 5.04
C ASN A 18 21.78 21.52 5.66
N ILE A 19 22.89 22.26 5.72
CA ILE A 19 24.08 21.90 6.48
C ILE A 19 23.86 22.43 7.89
N SER A 20 23.55 21.54 8.83
CA SER A 20 23.56 21.83 10.27
C SER A 20 24.98 21.66 10.81
N THR A 21 25.49 22.70 11.48
CA THR A 21 26.76 22.71 12.24
C THR A 21 26.77 21.69 13.38
N PRO A 22 27.92 21.06 13.70
CA PRO A 22 28.01 20.02 14.72
C PRO A 22 27.97 20.60 16.13
N LEU A 23 27.01 20.16 16.94
CA LEU A 23 26.96 20.40 18.38
C LEU A 23 27.64 19.26 19.15
N MET A 24 28.38 19.65 20.19
CA MET A 24 29.23 18.82 21.05
C MET A 24 28.39 17.77 21.83
N ARG A 25 28.80 16.50 21.78
CA ARG A 25 28.10 15.36 22.41
C ARG A 25 28.01 15.51 23.93
N ARG A 26 26.77 15.49 24.48
CA ARG A 26 26.51 15.13 25.88
C ARG A 26 26.07 13.67 25.93
N SER A 27 26.76 12.88 26.74
CA SER A 27 26.47 11.47 27.01
C SER A 27 25.13 11.31 27.71
N THR A 28 24.22 10.52 27.15
CA THR A 28 23.02 10.02 27.82
C THR A 28 22.95 8.51 27.62
N LYS A 29 23.44 7.76 28.61
CA LYS A 29 23.18 6.33 28.74
C LYS A 29 21.68 6.11 28.94
N GLY A 30 21.11 5.18 28.18
CA GLY A 30 19.71 4.79 28.24
C GLY A 30 19.52 3.41 28.88
N PRO A 31 18.28 3.00 29.22
CA PRO A 31 17.98 2.00 30.24
C PRO A 31 18.12 0.52 29.79
N LEU A 32 19.02 0.24 28.84
CA LEU A 32 19.29 -1.13 28.36
C LEU A 32 20.72 -1.62 28.68
N ASP A 33 21.57 -0.79 29.29
CA ASP A 33 22.93 -1.17 29.72
C ASP A 33 22.97 -1.82 31.13
N ALA A 34 21.82 -2.16 31.72
CA ALA A 34 21.72 -2.64 33.11
C ALA A 34 21.84 -4.17 33.29
N VAL A 35 22.16 -4.91 32.23
CA VAL A 35 22.15 -6.39 32.28
C VAL A 35 23.55 -7.00 32.44
N ASP A 36 24.62 -6.24 32.20
CA ASP A 36 26.01 -6.74 32.29
C ASP A 36 26.72 -6.41 33.61
N GLU A 37 26.09 -5.65 34.51
CA GLU A 37 26.73 -5.21 35.77
C GLU A 37 26.55 -6.19 36.95
N TYR A 38 25.71 -7.22 36.79
CA TYR A 38 25.43 -8.21 37.84
C TYR A 38 26.41 -9.40 37.88
N LEU A 39 27.26 -9.57 36.87
CA LEU A 39 28.23 -10.68 36.82
C LEU A 39 29.61 -10.31 37.39
N CYS A 40 29.93 -9.01 37.51
CA CYS A 40 31.22 -8.54 38.00
C CYS A 40 31.25 -8.19 39.51
N GLN A 41 30.09 -8.13 40.19
CA GLN A 41 30.02 -7.76 41.61
C GLN A 41 30.00 -8.97 42.57
N ALA A 42 30.08 -10.21 42.07
CA ALA A 42 30.05 -11.42 42.87
C ALA A 42 31.44 -11.92 43.36
N GLN A 43 32.53 -11.16 43.16
CA GLN A 43 33.90 -11.61 43.47
C GLN A 43 34.66 -10.82 44.56
N THR A 44 34.00 -9.91 45.28
CA THR A 44 34.64 -9.17 46.39
C THR A 44 33.77 -9.19 47.64
N ALA A 45 33.73 -10.34 48.29
CA ALA A 45 33.31 -10.44 49.69
C ALA A 45 34.42 -9.88 50.60
N LEU A 46 34.03 -9.10 51.63
CA LEU A 46 34.51 -9.15 53.03
C LEU A 46 33.85 -7.99 53.83
N SER A 47 33.03 -8.35 54.82
CA SER A 47 32.31 -7.52 55.82
C SER A 47 33.25 -6.74 56.79
N PRO A 48 32.80 -6.01 57.88
CA PRO A 48 31.44 -5.77 58.44
C PRO A 48 31.16 -4.34 59.04
N LEU A 49 29.98 -4.20 59.67
CA LEU A 49 29.55 -3.30 60.78
C LEU A 49 28.70 -2.03 60.48
N GLY A 50 27.51 -1.96 61.10
CA GLY A 50 26.84 -0.70 61.53
C GLY A 50 25.33 -0.57 61.21
N ALA A 51 24.49 -0.68 62.24
CA ALA A 51 23.06 -0.29 62.27
C ALA A 51 22.86 0.64 63.50
N PRO A 52 21.65 1.17 63.81
CA PRO A 52 20.59 1.81 63.01
C PRO A 52 20.13 3.16 63.66
N ALA A 53 19.11 3.85 63.10
CA ALA A 53 18.27 4.76 63.90
C ALA A 53 16.84 4.90 63.35
N SER A 54 15.89 4.70 64.27
CA SER A 54 14.43 4.76 64.17
C SER A 54 13.86 6.19 64.10
N ASN A 55 12.61 6.32 63.64
CA ASN A 55 11.51 6.81 64.49
C ASN A 55 10.13 6.73 63.78
N SER A 56 9.16 6.16 64.50
CA SER A 56 7.70 6.38 64.40
C SER A 56 7.21 6.65 65.83
N PRO A 57 6.07 7.34 66.05
CA PRO A 57 4.80 6.64 66.37
C PRO A 57 3.56 7.43 65.85
N ALA A 58 2.28 7.06 65.94
CA ALA A 58 1.46 6.16 66.78
C ALA A 58 0.22 5.75 65.94
N ALA A 59 -0.38 4.54 65.95
CA ALA A 59 -0.86 3.61 66.99
C ALA A 59 -2.24 3.97 67.61
N SER A 60 -3.28 3.20 67.24
CA SER A 60 -4.30 2.52 68.09
C SER A 60 -5.30 1.78 67.16
N GLU A 61 -5.26 0.44 67.01
CA GLU A 61 -5.79 -0.64 67.88
C GLU A 61 -7.34 -0.63 68.01
N SER A 62 -8.13 -1.70 67.94
CA SER A 62 -7.94 -3.18 67.95
C SER A 62 -9.28 -3.82 67.48
N ALA A 63 -9.32 -4.91 66.70
CA ALA A 63 -9.52 -6.33 67.08
C ALA A 63 -10.87 -6.64 67.79
N ALA A 64 -11.63 -7.73 67.58
CA ALA A 64 -11.41 -9.05 66.99
C ALA A 64 -12.77 -9.79 66.71
N ALA A 65 -12.72 -10.86 65.88
CA ALA A 65 -13.35 -12.20 65.96
C ALA A 65 -14.68 -12.41 66.75
N GLN A 66 -15.63 -13.29 66.43
CA GLN A 66 -15.79 -14.52 65.61
C GLN A 66 -17.29 -14.91 65.71
N THR A 67 -17.89 -15.59 64.72
CA THR A 67 -18.57 -16.91 64.85
C THR A 67 -19.49 -17.24 63.67
N THR A 68 -19.51 -18.52 63.37
CA THR A 68 -20.17 -19.27 62.30
C THR A 68 -21.67 -19.48 62.50
N SER A 69 -22.48 -19.42 61.44
CA SER A 69 -23.63 -20.34 61.28
C SER A 69 -24.07 -20.47 59.82
N ASN A 70 -24.27 -21.72 59.42
CA ASN A 70 -24.73 -22.17 58.11
C ASN A 70 -26.19 -21.81 57.84
N LYS A 71 -26.50 -21.38 56.60
CA LYS A 71 -27.79 -21.65 55.95
C LYS A 71 -27.66 -21.63 54.42
N GLU A 72 -28.12 -22.72 53.82
CA GLU A 72 -28.09 -23.02 52.38
C GLU A 72 -28.96 -22.08 51.51
N PRO A 73 -28.71 -22.05 50.18
CA PRO A 73 -29.25 -21.03 49.29
C PRO A 73 -30.63 -21.43 48.73
N VAL A 74 -31.57 -20.49 48.75
CA VAL A 74 -32.83 -20.60 48.00
C VAL A 74 -32.56 -20.18 46.56
N SER A 75 -32.80 -21.10 45.62
CA SER A 75 -32.67 -20.85 44.19
C SER A 75 -33.72 -19.84 43.72
N SER A 76 -33.23 -18.74 43.16
CA SER A 76 -34.04 -17.83 42.33
C SER A 76 -33.87 -18.28 40.88
N PRO A 77 -34.93 -18.34 40.06
CA PRO A 77 -34.79 -18.66 38.65
C PRO A 77 -33.93 -17.58 37.96
N PRO A 78 -33.15 -17.94 36.92
CA PRO A 78 -32.33 -16.97 36.21
C PRO A 78 -33.27 -15.95 35.56
N SER A 79 -33.22 -14.72 36.06
CA SER A 79 -33.79 -13.57 35.37
C SER A 79 -33.04 -13.49 34.04
N GLU A 80 -33.70 -13.85 32.95
CA GLU A 80 -33.20 -13.62 31.60
C GLU A 80 -32.82 -12.15 31.52
N LEU A 81 -31.51 -11.90 31.41
CA LEU A 81 -30.99 -10.58 31.09
C LEU A 81 -31.77 -10.10 29.87
N PRO A 82 -32.44 -8.94 29.92
CA PRO A 82 -33.12 -8.43 28.74
C PRO A 82 -32.09 -8.40 27.62
N HIS A 83 -32.40 -9.08 26.51
CA HIS A 83 -31.60 -9.06 25.30
C HIS A 83 -31.17 -7.61 25.09
N ARG A 84 -29.87 -7.34 25.25
CA ARG A 84 -29.31 -6.02 25.00
C ARG A 84 -29.79 -5.65 23.60
N PRO A 85 -30.61 -4.60 23.43
CA PRO A 85 -31.04 -4.21 22.10
C PRO A 85 -29.77 -4.02 21.29
N ARG A 86 -29.64 -4.74 20.17
CA ARG A 86 -28.53 -4.55 19.24
C ARG A 86 -28.47 -3.05 19.00
N ALA A 87 -27.34 -2.43 19.36
CA ALA A 87 -27.15 -1.03 19.06
C ALA A 87 -27.39 -0.88 17.55
N SER A 88 -28.39 -0.09 17.18
CA SER A 88 -28.68 0.16 15.77
C SER A 88 -27.47 0.87 15.20
N ILE A 89 -26.70 0.18 14.36
CA ILE A 89 -25.57 0.74 13.66
C ILE A 89 -26.10 1.85 12.75
N ASP A 90 -25.70 3.10 13.02
CA ASP A 90 -26.13 4.25 12.22
C ASP A 90 -24.99 4.76 11.34
N LEU A 91 -25.07 4.46 10.04
CA LEU A 91 -24.11 4.91 9.02
C LEU A 91 -24.68 6.01 8.11
N ARG A 92 -25.80 6.65 8.49
CA ARG A 92 -26.46 7.67 7.65
C ARG A 92 -25.56 8.86 7.31
N PHE A 93 -24.59 9.17 8.18
CA PHE A 93 -23.62 10.23 7.93
C PHE A 93 -22.77 9.99 6.68
N LEU A 94 -22.57 8.72 6.28
CA LEU A 94 -21.85 8.36 5.06
C LEU A 94 -22.69 8.58 3.79
N GLN A 95 -24.00 8.83 3.91
CA GLN A 95 -24.87 9.10 2.76
C GLN A 95 -25.00 10.61 2.47
N ASP A 96 -24.35 11.47 3.25
CA ASP A 96 -24.33 12.92 3.02
C ASP A 96 -23.61 13.25 1.70
N PRO A 97 -24.26 13.92 0.72
CA PRO A 97 -23.61 14.30 -0.53
C PRO A 97 -22.40 15.23 -0.35
N ASN A 98 -22.34 16.00 0.74
CA ASN A 98 -21.23 16.92 1.00
C ASN A 98 -19.93 16.21 1.39
N LEU A 99 -20.00 14.90 1.66
CA LEU A 99 -18.85 14.06 1.94
C LEU A 99 -17.98 13.80 0.70
N TYR A 100 -18.60 13.84 -0.48
CA TYR A 100 -18.00 13.37 -1.73
C TYR A 100 -17.54 14.54 -2.57
N HIS A 101 -16.28 14.48 -2.99
CA HIS A 101 -15.67 15.55 -3.77
C HIS A 101 -16.07 15.42 -5.25
N PRO A 102 -16.34 16.56 -5.93
CA PRO A 102 -16.46 16.58 -7.37
C PRO A 102 -15.18 16.03 -8.02
N LEU A 103 -15.35 15.15 -9.00
CA LEU A 103 -14.21 14.55 -9.67
C LEU A 103 -13.57 15.57 -10.62
N PRO A 104 -12.25 15.79 -10.51
CA PRO A 104 -11.53 16.72 -11.37
C PRO A 104 -11.47 16.18 -12.79
N THR A 105 -11.47 17.07 -13.78
CA THR A 105 -11.43 16.71 -15.20
C THR A 105 -10.12 17.08 -15.89
N SER A 106 -9.26 17.85 -15.22
CA SER A 106 -8.00 18.38 -15.77
C SER A 106 -6.90 17.34 -15.91
N ASP A 107 -7.03 16.19 -15.26
CA ASP A 107 -6.06 15.09 -15.25
C ASP A 107 -6.25 14.10 -16.40
N VAL A 108 -7.31 14.27 -17.20
CA VAL A 108 -7.62 13.43 -18.36
C VAL A 108 -7.67 14.28 -19.62
N ALA A 109 -7.04 13.78 -20.68
CA ALA A 109 -6.99 14.46 -21.95
C ALA A 109 -8.37 14.54 -22.62
N THR A 110 -8.61 15.63 -23.36
CA THR A 110 -9.86 15.90 -24.10
C THR A 110 -10.31 14.77 -25.01
N ALA A 111 -9.37 14.05 -25.64
CA ALA A 111 -9.71 12.95 -26.54
C ALA A 111 -10.50 11.82 -25.86
N PHE A 112 -10.27 11.54 -24.57
CA PHE A 112 -11.08 10.56 -23.84
C PHE A 112 -12.50 11.08 -23.63
N TRP A 113 -12.67 12.38 -23.35
CA TRP A 113 -13.98 13.00 -23.17
C TRP A 113 -14.81 13.02 -24.45
N ASP A 114 -14.16 13.26 -25.58
CA ASP A 114 -14.82 13.36 -26.90
C ASP A 114 -14.94 11.99 -27.61
N SER A 115 -14.44 10.91 -27.00
CA SER A 115 -14.44 9.58 -27.60
C SER A 115 -15.85 9.00 -27.71
N THR A 116 -16.10 8.30 -28.81
CA THR A 116 -17.33 7.51 -29.02
C THR A 116 -17.45 6.32 -28.05
N GLN A 117 -16.36 5.97 -27.35
CA GLN A 117 -16.32 4.90 -26.35
C GLN A 117 -16.77 5.36 -24.96
N GLN A 118 -17.15 6.63 -24.80
CA GLN A 118 -17.75 7.12 -23.56
C GLN A 118 -19.06 6.37 -23.26
N PRO A 119 -19.27 5.92 -22.02
CA PRO A 119 -20.50 5.20 -21.68
C PRO A 119 -21.70 6.17 -21.72
N PRO A 120 -22.88 5.71 -22.18
CA PRO A 120 -24.09 6.51 -22.17
C PRO A 120 -24.46 7.04 -20.76
N PRO A 121 -25.17 8.17 -20.66
CA PRO A 121 -25.74 8.61 -19.38
C PRO A 121 -26.66 7.52 -18.79
N GLY A 122 -26.46 7.19 -17.53
CA GLY A 122 -27.29 6.21 -16.81
C GLY A 122 -26.85 4.74 -16.97
N THR A 123 -25.69 4.46 -17.57
CA THR A 123 -25.09 3.12 -17.53
C THR A 123 -24.97 2.60 -16.09
N ALA A 124 -25.32 1.33 -15.87
CA ALA A 124 -25.30 0.71 -14.55
C ALA A 124 -23.87 0.62 -13.99
N LEU A 125 -23.73 0.70 -12.66
CA LEU A 125 -22.42 0.65 -11.99
C LEU A 125 -21.62 -0.61 -12.35
N ALA A 126 -22.29 -1.77 -12.39
CA ALA A 126 -21.66 -3.05 -12.74
C ALA A 126 -21.04 -3.03 -14.15
N ASP A 127 -21.72 -2.42 -15.11
CA ASP A 127 -21.24 -2.33 -16.49
C ASP A 127 -20.05 -1.36 -16.60
N LEU A 128 -20.10 -0.22 -15.88
CA LEU A 128 -19.00 0.75 -15.82
C LEU A 128 -17.71 0.13 -15.23
N LEU A 129 -17.86 -0.70 -14.18
CA LEU A 129 -16.74 -1.42 -13.59
C LEU A 129 -16.19 -2.47 -14.55
N LYS A 130 -17.07 -3.21 -15.22
CA LYS A 130 -16.68 -4.26 -16.18
C LYS A 130 -15.96 -3.70 -17.39
N SER A 131 -16.29 -2.49 -17.84
CA SER A 131 -15.65 -1.84 -18.99
C SER A 131 -14.47 -0.93 -18.61
N GLY A 132 -14.19 -0.75 -17.32
CA GLY A 132 -13.04 0.03 -16.85
C GLY A 132 -13.23 1.55 -16.84
N HIS A 133 -14.47 2.05 -16.84
CA HIS A 133 -14.76 3.48 -16.69
C HIS A 133 -14.78 3.90 -15.21
N PHE A 134 -13.63 3.78 -14.54
CA PHE A 134 -13.55 3.94 -13.09
C PHE A 134 -13.97 5.33 -12.58
N ARG A 135 -13.71 6.39 -13.33
CA ARG A 135 -14.18 7.75 -12.96
C ARG A 135 -15.71 7.82 -12.89
N ARG A 136 -16.40 7.33 -13.92
CA ARG A 136 -17.87 7.28 -13.93
C ARG A 136 -18.44 6.27 -12.95
N ALA A 137 -17.75 5.14 -12.75
CA ALA A 137 -18.13 4.17 -11.72
C ALA A 137 -18.03 4.78 -10.31
N ALA A 138 -17.04 5.61 -10.04
CA ALA A 138 -16.91 6.32 -8.77
C ALA A 138 -18.11 7.24 -8.52
N ASP A 139 -18.58 7.99 -9.51
CA ASP A 139 -19.80 8.82 -9.36
C ASP A 139 -21.07 7.97 -9.29
N GLY A 140 -21.12 6.87 -10.05
CA GLY A 140 -22.19 5.87 -9.96
C GLY A 140 -22.34 5.29 -8.56
N ALA A 141 -21.22 4.94 -7.91
CA ALA A 141 -21.21 4.40 -6.55
C ALA A 141 -21.79 5.39 -5.53
N VAL A 142 -21.46 6.68 -5.62
CA VAL A 142 -22.06 7.72 -4.75
C VAL A 142 -23.56 7.87 -5.01
N ASN A 143 -23.97 7.86 -6.28
CA ASN A 143 -25.39 7.95 -6.64
C ASN A 143 -26.20 6.75 -6.13
N GLU A 144 -25.66 5.54 -6.21
CA GLU A 144 -26.29 4.34 -5.62
C GLU A 144 -26.28 4.40 -4.10
N LEU A 145 -25.20 4.88 -3.48
CA LEU A 145 -25.07 4.99 -2.03
C LEU A 145 -26.13 5.92 -1.42
N ARG A 146 -26.45 7.01 -2.12
CA ARG A 146 -27.50 7.96 -1.74
C ARG A 146 -28.92 7.39 -1.86
N ARG A 147 -29.11 6.36 -2.69
CA ARG A 147 -30.41 5.69 -2.89
C ARG A 147 -30.55 4.43 -2.04
N CYS A 148 -29.45 3.91 -1.52
CA CYS A 148 -29.42 2.74 -0.67
C CYS A 148 -30.20 2.97 0.64
N SER A 149 -30.88 1.93 1.14
CA SER A 149 -31.49 1.97 2.46
C SER A 149 -30.43 2.23 3.52
N SER A 150 -30.70 3.13 4.47
CA SER A 150 -29.80 3.43 5.58
C SER A 150 -29.57 2.24 6.52
N ASP A 151 -30.47 1.25 6.49
CA ASP A 151 -30.35 0.03 7.30
C ASP A 151 -29.44 -1.04 6.65
N ASP A 152 -29.13 -0.90 5.35
CA ASP A 152 -28.27 -1.86 4.63
C ASP A 152 -26.79 -1.47 4.75
N VAL A 153 -26.25 -1.70 5.94
CA VAL A 153 -24.83 -1.45 6.27
C VAL A 153 -23.89 -2.19 5.31
N SER A 154 -24.23 -3.42 4.90
CA SER A 154 -23.36 -4.20 4.00
C SER A 154 -23.26 -3.54 2.63
N GLN A 155 -24.39 -3.10 2.08
CA GLN A 155 -24.41 -2.42 0.79
C GLN A 155 -23.72 -1.05 0.84
N ILE A 156 -23.91 -0.29 1.93
CA ILE A 156 -23.20 0.98 2.16
C ILE A 156 -21.68 0.76 2.11
N LEU A 157 -21.16 -0.22 2.84
CA LEU A 157 -19.73 -0.51 2.90
C LEU A 157 -19.19 -1.02 1.55
N LYS A 158 -19.96 -1.81 0.79
CA LYS A 158 -19.58 -2.23 -0.57
C LYS A 158 -19.48 -1.05 -1.53
N LEU A 159 -20.45 -0.13 -1.50
CA LEU A 159 -20.45 1.05 -2.37
C LEU A 159 -19.31 2.02 -2.02
N LEU A 160 -18.98 2.17 -0.73
CA LEU A 160 -17.80 2.92 -0.30
C LEU A 160 -16.50 2.29 -0.80
N TYR A 161 -16.36 0.97 -0.68
CA TYR A 161 -15.22 0.27 -1.27
C TYR A 161 -15.12 0.53 -2.77
N THR A 162 -16.22 0.41 -3.51
CA THR A 162 -16.23 0.70 -4.95
C THR A 162 -15.81 2.14 -5.24
N ARG A 163 -16.35 3.14 -4.52
CA ARG A 163 -15.97 4.55 -4.65
C ARG A 163 -14.47 4.73 -4.43
N PHE A 164 -13.94 4.27 -3.30
CA PHE A 164 -12.53 4.45 -2.95
C PHE A 164 -11.58 3.69 -3.88
N ALA A 165 -11.92 2.45 -4.25
CA ALA A 165 -11.13 1.66 -5.16
C ALA A 165 -11.06 2.32 -6.55
N CYS A 166 -12.19 2.81 -7.07
CA CYS A 166 -12.22 3.54 -8.33
C CYS A 166 -11.33 4.79 -8.27
N LEU A 167 -11.46 5.61 -7.22
CA LEU A 167 -10.61 6.79 -7.00
C LEU A 167 -9.12 6.44 -7.03
N VAL A 168 -8.70 5.35 -6.37
CA VAL A 168 -7.31 4.88 -6.42
C VAL A 168 -6.91 4.43 -7.82
N LEU A 169 -7.79 3.70 -8.54
CA LEU A 169 -7.50 3.15 -9.86
C LEU A 169 -7.28 4.22 -10.93
N PHE A 170 -8.02 5.34 -10.90
CA PHE A 170 -7.74 6.48 -11.80
C PHE A 170 -6.74 7.49 -11.21
N SER A 171 -5.91 7.07 -10.24
CA SER A 171 -4.80 7.84 -9.66
C SER A 171 -5.21 9.06 -8.82
N ARG A 172 -6.33 8.97 -8.11
CA ARG A 172 -6.78 9.97 -7.10
C ARG A 172 -6.90 9.42 -5.67
N PRO A 173 -5.82 8.84 -5.11
CA PRO A 173 -5.83 8.37 -3.72
C PRO A 173 -5.98 9.52 -2.71
N ASP A 174 -5.64 10.75 -3.09
CA ASP A 174 -5.79 11.96 -2.28
C ASP A 174 -7.25 12.27 -1.95
N ILE A 175 -8.15 12.15 -2.94
CA ILE A 175 -9.59 12.32 -2.74
C ILE A 175 -10.12 11.14 -1.92
N ALA A 176 -9.71 9.92 -2.26
CA ALA A 176 -10.16 8.72 -1.54
C ALA A 176 -9.83 8.79 -0.04
N ALA A 177 -8.64 9.29 0.31
CA ALA A 177 -8.22 9.44 1.70
C ALA A 177 -9.08 10.49 2.45
N GLN A 178 -9.41 11.61 1.80
CA GLN A 178 -10.28 12.63 2.39
C GLN A 178 -11.70 12.11 2.59
N GLU A 179 -12.27 11.43 1.59
CA GLU A 179 -13.62 10.86 1.67
C GLU A 179 -13.71 9.69 2.69
N ALA A 180 -12.62 8.95 2.89
CA ALA A 180 -12.55 7.88 3.87
C ALA A 180 -12.45 8.36 5.34
N GLN A 181 -12.03 9.62 5.56
CA GLN A 181 -11.74 10.14 6.90
C GLN A 181 -12.91 10.00 7.87
N PRO A 182 -14.17 10.26 7.51
CA PRO A 182 -15.26 10.18 8.48
C PRO A 182 -15.59 8.75 8.92
N LEU A 183 -15.38 7.76 8.03
CA LEU A 183 -15.44 6.35 8.42
C LEU A 183 -14.27 5.99 9.35
N LEU A 184 -13.06 6.44 9.04
CA LEU A 184 -11.88 6.22 9.89
C LEU A 184 -12.07 6.83 11.30
N ASP A 185 -12.59 8.05 11.38
CA ASP A 185 -12.89 8.74 12.64
C ASP A 185 -13.96 8.01 13.44
N PHE A 186 -15.01 7.50 12.77
CA PHE A 186 -16.04 6.69 13.41
C PHE A 186 -15.46 5.41 14.04
N LEU A 187 -14.61 4.69 13.30
CA LEU A 187 -13.95 3.47 13.77
C LEU A 187 -12.98 3.76 14.93
N ALA A 188 -12.20 4.84 14.83
CA ALA A 188 -11.21 5.20 15.84
C ALA A 188 -11.82 5.62 17.18
N ARG A 189 -13.00 6.25 17.17
CA ARG A 189 -13.71 6.67 18.40
C ARG A 189 -14.26 5.51 19.22
N ASN A 190 -14.30 4.30 18.66
CA ASN A 190 -14.84 3.09 19.29
C ASN A 190 -16.22 3.34 19.94
N VAL A 191 -17.07 4.10 19.24
CA VAL A 191 -18.46 4.35 19.65
C VAL A 191 -19.22 3.02 19.61
N GLY A 192 -20.27 2.88 20.43
CA GLY A 192 -21.14 1.70 20.38
C GLY A 192 -21.57 1.39 18.94
N GLY A 193 -21.24 0.19 18.44
CA GLY A 193 -21.47 -0.24 17.06
C GLY A 193 -20.23 -0.26 16.15
N ALA A 194 -19.10 0.35 16.54
CA ALA A 194 -17.86 0.33 15.72
C ALA A 194 -17.30 -1.09 15.51
N ASN A 195 -17.34 -1.93 16.54
CA ASN A 195 -16.95 -3.33 16.44
C ASN A 195 -17.89 -4.11 15.51
N ASP A 196 -19.19 -3.84 15.57
CA ASP A 196 -20.19 -4.50 14.72
C ASP A 196 -20.00 -4.10 13.25
N VAL A 197 -19.73 -2.82 12.98
CA VAL A 197 -19.35 -2.32 11.64
C VAL A 197 -18.09 -2.99 11.16
N THR A 198 -17.08 -3.14 12.02
CA THR A 198 -15.83 -3.82 11.66
C THR A 198 -16.13 -5.25 11.21
N THR A 199 -16.93 -6.01 11.97
CA THR A 199 -17.35 -7.38 11.60
C THR A 199 -18.07 -7.45 10.25
N LEU A 200 -18.94 -6.47 9.94
CA LEU A 200 -19.66 -6.41 8.66
C LEU A 200 -18.81 -5.89 7.49
N MET A 201 -17.67 -5.25 7.78
CA MET A 201 -16.83 -4.62 6.78
C MET A 201 -16.12 -5.66 5.90
N PRO A 202 -16.27 -5.59 4.56
CA PRO A 202 -15.51 -6.42 3.64
C PRO A 202 -14.00 -6.31 3.89
N TRP A 203 -13.29 -7.44 3.82
CA TRP A 203 -11.85 -7.49 4.06
C TRP A 203 -11.07 -6.49 3.20
N GLU A 204 -11.42 -6.39 1.92
CA GLU A 204 -10.77 -5.47 0.98
C GLU A 204 -10.96 -4.00 1.35
N LEU A 205 -12.10 -3.65 1.95
CA LEU A 205 -12.30 -2.29 2.46
C LEU A 205 -11.40 -2.01 3.67
N ARG A 206 -11.21 -2.98 4.57
CA ARG A 206 -10.31 -2.82 5.73
C ARG A 206 -8.87 -2.58 5.26
N LEU A 207 -8.40 -3.35 4.29
CA LEU A 207 -7.08 -3.18 3.67
C LEU A 207 -6.95 -1.81 3.00
N LEU A 208 -7.96 -1.41 2.23
CA LEU A 208 -7.97 -0.13 1.54
C LEU A 208 -7.96 1.05 2.53
N LEU A 209 -8.73 0.98 3.62
CA LEU A 209 -8.73 2.00 4.67
C LEU A 209 -7.35 2.14 5.34
N VAL A 210 -6.66 1.02 5.60
CA VAL A 210 -5.28 1.03 6.13
C VAL A 210 -4.31 1.70 5.16
N ARG A 211 -4.54 1.58 3.84
CA ARG A 211 -3.76 2.28 2.83
C ARG A 211 -4.09 3.76 2.78
N LEU A 212 -5.37 4.12 2.82
CA LEU A 212 -5.84 5.50 2.68
C LEU A 212 -5.45 6.38 3.87
N GLN A 213 -5.44 5.86 5.10
CA GLN A 213 -4.96 6.60 6.28
C GLN A 213 -3.46 7.00 6.19
N SER A 214 -2.70 6.36 5.31
CA SER A 214 -1.29 6.66 5.06
C SER A 214 -1.08 7.76 4.03
N VAL A 215 -2.07 8.04 3.18
CA VAL A 215 -1.94 9.00 2.08
C VAL A 215 -1.94 10.43 2.64
N GLY A 216 -0.94 11.23 2.26
CA GLY A 216 -0.84 12.64 2.64
C GLY A 216 -0.44 12.92 4.10
N ALA A 217 -0.36 11.90 4.95
CA ALA A 217 0.08 12.05 6.34
C ALA A 217 1.62 12.09 6.46
N GLN A 218 2.16 12.98 7.30
CA GLN A 218 3.61 13.08 7.52
C GLN A 218 4.24 11.76 8.00
N ASP A 219 3.54 11.05 8.89
CA ASP A 219 3.92 9.71 9.39
C ASP A 219 3.12 8.59 8.70
N GLY A 220 2.68 8.81 7.46
CA GLY A 220 1.77 7.93 6.74
C GLY A 220 2.28 6.49 6.61
N GLY A 221 3.55 6.32 6.26
CA GLY A 221 4.17 4.98 6.17
C GLY A 221 4.10 4.21 7.49
N ARG A 222 4.46 4.84 8.61
CA ARG A 222 4.40 4.22 9.95
C ARG A 222 2.97 3.84 10.34
N ARG A 223 2.00 4.72 10.07
CA ARG A 223 0.57 4.45 10.32
C ARG A 223 0.06 3.27 9.49
N GLY A 224 0.49 3.17 8.24
CA GLY A 224 0.13 2.06 7.34
C GLY A 224 0.64 0.73 7.88
N ILE A 225 1.93 0.68 8.24
CA ILE A 225 2.54 -0.51 8.84
C ILE A 225 1.84 -0.89 10.15
N MET A 226 1.58 0.06 11.04
CA MET A 226 0.84 -0.21 12.28
C MET A 226 -0.55 -0.78 12.01
N GLY A 227 -1.31 -0.20 11.08
CA GLY A 227 -2.63 -0.70 10.69
C GLY A 227 -2.58 -2.12 10.12
N LEU A 228 -1.58 -2.44 9.30
CA LEU A 228 -1.36 -3.80 8.78
C LEU A 228 -1.04 -4.79 9.91
N TYR A 229 -0.23 -4.39 10.90
CA TYR A 229 0.05 -5.23 12.07
C TYR A 229 -1.18 -5.43 12.97
N THR A 230 -2.06 -4.44 13.09
CA THR A 230 -3.35 -4.59 13.79
C THR A 230 -4.23 -5.62 13.09
N LEU A 231 -4.38 -5.53 11.75
CA LEU A 231 -5.10 -6.54 10.98
C LEU A 231 -4.43 -7.93 11.04
N ALA A 232 -3.10 -7.99 11.09
CA ALA A 232 -2.37 -9.24 11.23
C ALA A 232 -2.57 -9.87 12.61
N ALA A 233 -2.68 -9.07 13.67
CA ALA A 233 -3.01 -9.55 15.00
C ALA A 233 -4.41 -10.18 15.04
N GLU A 234 -5.40 -9.53 14.44
CA GLU A 234 -6.75 -10.09 14.24
C GLU A 234 -6.66 -11.41 13.45
N ALA A 235 -6.03 -11.41 12.28
CA ALA A 235 -5.91 -12.60 11.44
C ALA A 235 -5.20 -13.77 12.17
N ARG A 236 -4.18 -13.50 12.99
CA ARG A 236 -3.51 -14.52 13.83
C ARG A 236 -4.45 -15.12 14.88
N THR A 237 -5.37 -14.33 15.44
CA THR A 237 -6.33 -14.88 16.42
C THR A 237 -7.29 -15.86 15.78
N HIS A 238 -7.76 -15.56 14.55
CA HIS A 238 -8.66 -16.43 13.79
C HIS A 238 -7.95 -17.56 13.03
N ALA A 239 -6.65 -17.45 12.76
CA ALA A 239 -5.88 -18.50 12.08
C ALA A 239 -5.48 -19.67 13.00
N LYS A 240 -5.67 -19.53 14.32
CA LYS A 240 -5.37 -20.58 15.30
C LYS A 240 -6.38 -21.72 15.16
N PRO A 241 -5.93 -22.98 15.17
CA PRO A 241 -6.86 -24.11 15.19
C PRO A 241 -7.70 -24.06 16.48
N GLY A 242 -9.01 -23.99 16.31
CA GLY A 242 -10.02 -24.01 17.37
C GLY A 242 -11.29 -24.69 16.85
N ASP A 243 -12.43 -24.48 17.51
CA ASP A 243 -13.75 -25.01 17.09
C ASP A 243 -14.32 -24.37 15.80
N GLN A 244 -13.51 -23.56 15.10
CA GLN A 244 -13.90 -22.88 13.87
C GLN A 244 -13.84 -23.82 12.66
N ASP A 245 -14.61 -23.50 11.62
CA ASP A 245 -14.55 -24.21 10.34
C ASP A 245 -13.11 -24.17 9.78
N GLU A 246 -12.65 -25.31 9.26
CA GLU A 246 -11.33 -25.44 8.64
C GLU A 246 -11.19 -24.49 7.43
N ASN A 247 -12.29 -24.25 6.70
CA ASN A 247 -12.30 -23.33 5.57
C ASN A 247 -12.08 -21.88 6.01
N GLU A 248 -12.76 -21.45 7.07
CA GLU A 248 -12.58 -20.11 7.65
C GLU A 248 -11.16 -19.95 8.18
N THR A 249 -10.66 -20.95 8.89
CA THR A 249 -9.28 -20.97 9.39
C THR A 249 -8.27 -20.85 8.24
N ARG A 250 -8.50 -21.56 7.12
CA ARG A 250 -7.66 -21.47 5.91
C ARG A 250 -7.72 -20.07 5.29
N LEU A 251 -8.90 -19.47 5.20
CA LEU A 251 -9.07 -18.10 4.70
C LEU A 251 -8.29 -17.09 5.55
N TRP A 252 -8.36 -17.19 6.88
CA TRP A 252 -7.61 -16.31 7.78
C TRP A 252 -6.10 -16.50 7.68
N ARG A 253 -5.62 -17.73 7.46
CA ARG A 253 -4.21 -17.99 7.14
C ARG A 253 -3.82 -17.30 5.82
N GLN A 254 -4.61 -17.41 4.75
CA GLN A 254 -4.32 -16.73 3.49
C GLN A 254 -4.23 -15.21 3.67
N ARG A 255 -5.18 -14.62 4.40
CA ARG A 255 -5.16 -13.18 4.76
C ARG A 255 -3.90 -12.80 5.54
N LEU A 256 -3.48 -13.62 6.49
CA LEU A 256 -2.27 -13.35 7.28
C LEU A 256 -1.00 -13.34 6.41
N HIS A 257 -0.92 -14.22 5.42
CA HIS A 257 0.19 -14.25 4.46
C HIS A 257 0.19 -13.03 3.54
N ASP A 258 -0.98 -12.66 2.99
CA ASP A 258 -1.15 -11.45 2.18
C ASP A 258 -0.74 -10.18 2.97
N LEU A 259 -1.15 -10.07 4.23
CA LEU A 259 -0.72 -8.99 5.12
C LEU A 259 0.80 -8.97 5.33
N GLY A 260 1.43 -10.16 5.45
CA GLY A 260 2.89 -10.27 5.53
C GLY A 260 3.60 -9.65 4.33
N LEU A 261 3.08 -9.90 3.12
CA LEU A 261 3.61 -9.31 1.88
C LEU A 261 3.34 -7.81 1.80
N ARG A 262 2.14 -7.35 2.17
CA ARG A 262 1.80 -5.92 2.19
C ARG A 262 2.64 -5.12 3.19
N VAL A 263 3.06 -5.71 4.30
CA VAL A 263 4.01 -5.09 5.22
C VAL A 263 5.38 -4.91 4.55
N ALA A 264 5.85 -5.90 3.78
CA ALA A 264 7.07 -5.76 3.00
C ALA A 264 6.94 -4.62 1.97
N ASP A 265 5.82 -4.56 1.24
CA ASP A 265 5.55 -3.50 0.26
C ASP A 265 5.54 -2.12 0.94
N ALA A 266 4.89 -1.97 2.09
CA ALA A 266 4.87 -0.72 2.85
C ALA A 266 6.26 -0.30 3.36
N LEU A 267 7.11 -1.26 3.79
CA LEU A 267 8.50 -0.98 4.16
C LEU A 267 9.34 -0.51 2.97
N VAL A 268 9.13 -1.11 1.79
CA VAL A 268 9.81 -0.70 0.55
C VAL A 268 9.44 0.72 0.16
N GLU A 269 8.16 1.09 0.26
CA GLU A 269 7.70 2.45 -0.02
C GLU A 269 8.21 3.49 0.97
N MET A 270 8.43 3.10 2.23
CA MET A 270 9.12 3.94 3.22
C MET A 270 10.62 4.10 2.97
N GLY A 271 11.19 3.31 2.05
CA GLY A 271 12.64 3.27 1.79
C GLY A 271 13.42 2.40 2.78
N GLU A 272 12.74 1.66 3.66
CA GLU A 272 13.34 0.76 4.66
C GLU A 272 13.63 -0.62 4.03
N LEU A 273 14.47 -0.64 2.98
CA LEU A 273 14.67 -1.80 2.10
C LEU A 273 15.28 -3.01 2.83
N GLU A 274 16.26 -2.78 3.70
CA GLU A 274 16.93 -3.80 4.50
C GLU A 274 15.95 -4.42 5.51
N THR A 275 15.07 -3.60 6.08
CA THR A 275 14.03 -4.06 7.00
C THR A 275 12.99 -4.89 6.25
N ALA A 276 12.60 -4.47 5.04
CA ALA A 276 11.73 -5.26 4.17
C ALA A 276 12.36 -6.62 3.84
N ASN A 277 13.67 -6.66 3.55
CA ASN A 277 14.36 -7.91 3.23
C ASN A 277 14.36 -8.88 4.43
N ARG A 278 14.74 -8.38 5.61
CA ARG A 278 14.69 -9.19 6.85
C ARG A 278 13.27 -9.65 7.16
N HIS A 279 12.25 -8.83 6.90
CA HIS A 279 10.86 -9.20 7.09
C HIS A 279 10.44 -10.35 6.16
N LEU A 280 10.79 -10.28 4.87
CA LEU A 280 10.56 -11.38 3.94
C LEU A 280 11.29 -12.67 4.36
N ASP A 281 12.44 -12.58 5.03
CA ASP A 281 13.13 -13.75 5.61
C ASP A 281 12.36 -14.43 6.74
N THR A 282 11.48 -13.70 7.44
CA THR A 282 10.62 -14.28 8.47
C THR A 282 9.35 -14.93 7.95
N LEU A 283 8.98 -14.68 6.68
CA LEU A 283 7.79 -15.25 6.08
C LEU A 283 8.06 -16.69 5.64
N SER A 284 7.34 -17.64 6.26
CA SER A 284 7.41 -19.06 5.92
C SER A 284 6.04 -19.54 5.45
N ASN A 285 5.90 -19.76 4.14
CA ASN A 285 4.71 -20.40 3.56
C ASN A 285 5.11 -21.34 2.42
N PRO A 286 4.92 -22.67 2.58
CA PRO A 286 5.21 -23.65 1.53
C PRO A 286 4.49 -23.38 0.21
N GLU A 287 3.28 -22.82 0.25
CA GLU A 287 2.48 -22.54 -0.96
C GLU A 287 2.97 -21.29 -1.71
N MET A 288 3.75 -20.42 -1.07
CA MET A 288 4.18 -19.12 -1.62
C MET A 288 5.71 -18.97 -1.65
N VAL A 289 6.47 -20.07 -1.55
CA VAL A 289 7.94 -20.03 -1.53
C VAL A 289 8.48 -19.30 -2.76
N ASP A 290 7.95 -19.62 -3.94
CA ASP A 290 8.38 -18.97 -5.19
C ASP A 290 7.99 -17.50 -5.23
N ASP A 291 6.78 -17.11 -4.81
CA ASP A 291 6.37 -15.69 -4.78
C ASP A 291 7.23 -14.87 -3.82
N ILE A 292 7.49 -15.39 -2.62
CA ILE A 292 8.37 -14.75 -1.63
C ILE A 292 9.79 -14.65 -2.19
N THR A 293 10.30 -15.70 -2.81
CA THR A 293 11.66 -15.73 -3.40
C THR A 293 11.79 -14.76 -4.56
N TYR A 294 10.75 -14.66 -5.40
CA TYR A 294 10.68 -13.73 -6.52
C TYR A 294 10.72 -12.27 -6.03
N ARG A 295 9.90 -11.94 -5.02
CA ARG A 295 9.89 -10.60 -4.39
C ARG A 295 11.22 -10.27 -3.71
N LYS A 296 11.86 -11.26 -3.06
CA LYS A 296 13.21 -11.09 -2.48
C LYS A 296 14.25 -10.79 -3.55
N ALA A 297 14.23 -11.49 -4.68
CA ALA A 297 15.13 -11.25 -5.79
C ALA A 297 14.99 -9.80 -6.32
N LEU A 298 13.74 -9.35 -6.55
CA LEU A 298 13.47 -7.97 -6.97
C LEU A 298 13.93 -6.93 -5.93
N LEU A 299 13.70 -7.18 -4.64
CA LEU A 299 14.13 -6.28 -3.58
C LEU A 299 15.65 -6.18 -3.50
N LYS A 300 16.36 -7.30 -3.56
CA LYS A 300 17.83 -7.34 -3.58
C LYS A 300 18.41 -6.64 -4.80
N ALA A 301 17.82 -6.85 -5.98
CA ALA A 301 18.18 -6.10 -7.18
C ALA A 301 18.00 -4.59 -7.00
N ARG A 302 16.91 -4.16 -6.34
CA ARG A 302 16.66 -2.74 -6.03
C ARG A 302 17.66 -2.14 -5.03
N VAL A 303 18.16 -2.94 -4.07
CA VAL A 303 19.21 -2.53 -3.13
C VAL A 303 20.59 -2.48 -3.81
N GLY A 304 20.75 -3.17 -4.95
CA GLY A 304 22.03 -3.33 -5.65
C GLY A 304 22.81 -4.58 -5.23
N ASP A 305 22.20 -5.47 -4.44
CA ASP A 305 22.74 -6.80 -4.12
C ASP A 305 22.41 -7.77 -5.27
N VAL A 306 23.10 -7.62 -6.40
CA VAL A 306 22.86 -8.43 -7.60
C VAL A 306 23.23 -9.89 -7.36
N ASP A 307 24.33 -10.16 -6.66
CA ASP A 307 24.75 -11.52 -6.28
C ASP A 307 23.69 -12.22 -5.44
N GLY A 308 23.16 -11.54 -4.41
CA GLY A 308 22.10 -12.07 -3.58
C GLY A 308 20.81 -12.26 -4.36
N ALA A 309 20.48 -11.36 -5.29
CA ALA A 309 19.32 -11.50 -6.16
C ALA A 309 19.47 -12.73 -7.07
N GLN A 310 20.65 -12.96 -7.64
CA GLN A 310 20.95 -14.13 -8.46
C GLN A 310 20.83 -15.43 -7.65
N ALA A 311 21.27 -15.44 -6.40
CA ALA A 311 21.07 -16.57 -5.51
C ALA A 311 19.57 -16.88 -5.27
N CYS A 312 18.74 -15.85 -5.12
CA CYS A 312 17.29 -16.03 -5.05
C CYS A 312 16.71 -16.60 -6.35
N VAL A 313 17.14 -16.08 -7.51
CA VAL A 313 16.70 -16.56 -8.83
C VAL A 313 17.00 -18.05 -9.00
N ASN A 314 18.19 -18.49 -8.62
CA ASN A 314 18.60 -19.90 -8.74
C ASN A 314 17.74 -20.85 -7.88
N ASN A 315 17.05 -20.33 -6.87
CA ASN A 315 16.19 -21.10 -5.97
C ASN A 315 14.70 -21.11 -6.37
N LEU A 316 14.30 -20.35 -7.39
CA LEU A 316 12.93 -20.38 -7.92
C LEU A 316 12.65 -21.71 -8.61
N SER A 317 11.41 -22.19 -8.60
CA SER A 317 11.03 -23.36 -9.42
C SER A 317 10.49 -22.98 -10.80
N ASP A 318 9.84 -21.81 -10.92
CA ASP A 318 9.31 -21.31 -12.19
C ASP A 318 10.40 -20.74 -13.10
N LYS A 319 10.73 -21.50 -14.15
CA LYS A 319 11.71 -21.11 -15.17
C LYS A 319 11.35 -19.79 -15.88
N LYS A 320 10.07 -19.49 -16.11
CA LYS A 320 9.68 -18.22 -16.75
C LYS A 320 9.99 -17.02 -15.85
N GLN A 321 9.79 -17.17 -14.54
CA GLN A 321 10.16 -16.14 -13.57
C GLN A 321 11.68 -16.00 -13.46
N GLN A 322 12.41 -17.11 -13.49
CA GLN A 322 13.87 -17.10 -13.52
C GLN A 322 14.40 -16.34 -14.74
N ASP A 323 13.93 -16.68 -15.94
CA ASP A 323 14.39 -16.07 -17.19
C ASP A 323 14.13 -14.55 -17.20
N LYS A 324 12.96 -14.12 -16.70
CA LYS A 324 12.64 -12.69 -16.54
C LYS A 324 13.58 -11.98 -15.56
N LEU A 325 13.82 -12.57 -14.40
CA LEU A 325 14.72 -11.96 -13.41
C LEU A 325 16.17 -11.94 -13.88
N ASN A 326 16.66 -13.02 -14.49
CA ASN A 326 18.00 -13.06 -15.06
C ASN A 326 18.23 -11.93 -16.08
N ALA A 327 17.24 -11.67 -16.96
CA ALA A 327 17.34 -10.58 -17.91
C ALA A 327 17.30 -9.19 -17.22
N LEU A 328 16.58 -9.03 -16.11
CA LEU A 328 16.62 -7.83 -15.27
C LEU A 328 17.97 -7.65 -14.54
N LEU A 329 18.56 -8.73 -14.02
CA LEU A 329 19.85 -8.67 -13.31
C LEU A 329 20.99 -8.28 -14.26
N LYS A 330 20.98 -8.79 -15.50
CA LYS A 330 21.90 -8.32 -16.56
C LYS A 330 21.78 -6.83 -16.82
N MET A 331 20.56 -6.27 -16.82
CA MET A 331 20.37 -4.81 -16.91
C MET A 331 20.97 -4.09 -15.69
N ALA A 332 20.80 -4.65 -14.49
CA ALA A 332 21.33 -4.06 -13.26
C ALA A 332 22.87 -4.05 -13.23
N ASP A 333 23.53 -5.07 -13.79
CA ASP A 333 24.99 -5.16 -13.92
C ASP A 333 25.57 -4.30 -15.06
N GLY A 334 24.73 -3.58 -15.80
CA GLY A 334 25.15 -2.76 -16.94
C GLY A 334 25.37 -3.54 -18.22
N GLU A 335 25.03 -4.83 -18.26
CA GLU A 335 25.12 -5.70 -19.44
C GLU A 335 23.89 -5.57 -20.34
N ALA A 336 23.54 -4.35 -20.73
CA ALA A 336 22.30 -4.06 -21.45
C ALA A 336 22.15 -4.83 -22.78
N ALA A 337 23.26 -5.12 -23.47
CA ALA A 337 23.26 -5.91 -24.70
C ALA A 337 22.86 -7.38 -24.44
N GLN A 338 23.43 -8.01 -23.42
CA GLN A 338 23.08 -9.39 -23.07
C GLN A 338 21.64 -9.51 -22.53
N ALA A 339 21.19 -8.49 -21.81
CA ALA A 339 19.80 -8.39 -21.37
C ALA A 339 18.85 -8.31 -22.58
N ALA A 340 19.18 -7.47 -23.56
CA ALA A 340 18.44 -7.34 -24.81
C ALA A 340 18.29 -8.69 -25.54
N ASP A 341 19.37 -9.45 -25.70
CA ASP A 341 19.32 -10.78 -26.33
C ASP A 341 18.42 -11.75 -25.55
N SER A 342 18.48 -11.67 -24.21
CA SER A 342 17.67 -12.50 -23.31
C SER A 342 16.19 -12.15 -23.44
N TRP A 343 15.85 -10.86 -23.49
CA TRP A 343 14.49 -10.39 -23.67
C TRP A 343 13.93 -10.70 -25.05
N GLN A 344 14.75 -10.58 -26.10
CA GLN A 344 14.35 -10.94 -27.45
C GLN A 344 13.98 -12.43 -27.55
N SER A 345 14.85 -13.30 -27.04
CA SER A 345 14.62 -14.75 -27.01
C SER A 345 13.33 -15.10 -26.25
N GLN A 346 13.06 -14.37 -25.16
CA GLN A 346 11.81 -14.51 -24.41
C GLN A 346 10.60 -13.99 -25.17
N HIS A 347 10.71 -12.84 -25.85
CA HIS A 347 9.62 -12.26 -26.63
C HIS A 347 9.20 -13.16 -27.79
N GLU A 348 10.16 -13.82 -28.45
CA GLU A 348 9.92 -14.78 -29.53
C GLU A 348 9.20 -16.06 -29.05
N SER A 349 9.38 -16.43 -27.78
CA SER A 349 8.77 -17.64 -27.19
C SER A 349 7.47 -17.38 -26.43
N ASP A 350 7.35 -16.23 -25.77
CA ASP A 350 6.18 -15.80 -25.00
C ASP A 350 6.05 -14.26 -25.05
N ALA A 351 5.10 -13.77 -25.84
CA ALA A 351 4.90 -12.35 -26.11
C ALA A 351 4.24 -11.63 -24.92
N SER A 352 4.96 -11.49 -23.81
CA SER A 352 4.52 -10.69 -22.66
C SER A 352 4.70 -9.20 -22.93
N ALA A 353 3.65 -8.40 -22.70
CA ALA A 353 3.71 -6.94 -22.86
C ALA A 353 4.79 -6.27 -21.97
N VAL A 354 4.96 -6.75 -20.74
CA VAL A 354 6.00 -6.26 -19.82
C VAL A 354 7.39 -6.65 -20.32
N GLY A 355 7.56 -7.89 -20.82
CA GLY A 355 8.80 -8.35 -21.42
C GLY A 355 9.19 -7.54 -22.66
N ALA A 356 8.23 -7.28 -23.55
CA ALA A 356 8.44 -6.45 -24.75
C ALA A 356 8.79 -5.00 -24.39
N ASN A 357 8.13 -4.43 -23.37
CA ASN A 357 8.49 -3.10 -22.86
C ASN A 357 9.93 -3.08 -22.31
N ASN A 358 10.33 -4.08 -21.52
CA ASN A 358 11.70 -4.17 -21.00
C ASN A 358 12.73 -4.39 -22.11
N TRP A 359 12.40 -5.20 -23.12
CA TRP A 359 13.23 -5.38 -24.32
C TRP A 359 13.47 -4.05 -25.04
N ALA A 360 12.40 -3.28 -25.30
CA ALA A 360 12.49 -1.97 -25.93
C ALA A 360 13.32 -0.98 -25.09
N VAL A 361 13.21 -1.04 -23.76
CA VAL A 361 14.09 -0.28 -22.86
C VAL A 361 15.55 -0.71 -23.04
N SER A 362 15.87 -2.01 -23.05
CA SER A 362 17.24 -2.50 -23.32
C SER A 362 17.77 -2.06 -24.70
N MET A 363 16.92 -2.01 -25.73
CA MET A 363 17.26 -1.47 -27.05
C MET A 363 17.63 0.02 -26.97
N LEU A 364 16.93 0.83 -26.17
CA LEU A 364 17.32 2.23 -25.96
C LEU A 364 18.70 2.35 -25.31
N TYR A 365 18.98 1.58 -24.25
CA TYR A 365 20.27 1.62 -23.56
C TYR A 365 21.45 1.19 -24.43
N THR A 366 21.19 0.37 -25.46
CA THR A 366 22.20 -0.08 -26.42
C THR A 366 22.30 0.80 -27.67
N GLY A 367 21.53 1.90 -27.74
CA GLY A 367 21.55 2.85 -28.86
C GLY A 367 20.69 2.46 -30.06
N HIS A 368 19.94 1.36 -29.99
CA HIS A 368 19.03 0.89 -31.05
C HIS A 368 17.66 1.58 -30.95
N ILE A 369 17.67 2.91 -31.04
CA ILE A 369 16.49 3.76 -30.81
C ILE A 369 15.35 3.46 -31.79
N ALA A 370 15.67 3.19 -33.06
CA ALA A 370 14.68 2.85 -34.08
C ALA A 370 13.92 1.55 -33.74
N THR A 371 14.64 0.52 -33.32
CA THR A 371 14.03 -0.75 -32.89
C THR A 371 13.17 -0.55 -31.65
N ALA A 372 13.66 0.20 -30.65
CA ALA A 372 12.87 0.53 -29.47
C ALA A 372 11.56 1.25 -29.82
N TYR A 373 11.63 2.24 -30.72
CA TYR A 373 10.47 2.97 -31.23
C TYR A 373 9.43 2.01 -31.85
N GLU A 374 9.87 1.15 -32.77
CA GLU A 374 8.99 0.19 -33.45
C GLU A 374 8.30 -0.77 -32.47
N VAL A 375 9.04 -1.29 -31.49
CA VAL A 375 8.50 -2.20 -30.47
C VAL A 375 7.48 -1.49 -29.59
N PHE A 376 7.77 -0.27 -29.12
CA PHE A 376 6.82 0.48 -28.30
C PHE A 376 5.56 0.88 -29.07
N GLU A 377 5.67 1.35 -30.31
CA GLU A 377 4.53 1.69 -31.16
C GLU A 377 3.67 0.46 -31.44
N LYS A 378 4.28 -0.68 -31.79
CA LYS A 378 3.56 -1.93 -31.98
C LYS A 378 2.83 -2.35 -30.71
N LEU A 379 3.52 -2.33 -29.57
CA LEU A 379 2.92 -2.70 -28.29
C LEU A 379 1.78 -1.76 -27.90
N ALA A 380 1.96 -0.46 -28.12
CA ALA A 380 0.92 0.54 -27.90
C ALA A 380 -0.27 0.35 -28.83
N ASN A 381 -0.08 -0.14 -30.06
CA ASN A 381 -1.18 -0.47 -30.97
C ASN A 381 -1.90 -1.76 -30.60
N ASP A 382 -1.19 -2.77 -30.11
CA ASP A 382 -1.76 -4.09 -29.80
C ASP A 382 -2.45 -4.16 -28.43
N GLN A 383 -2.07 -3.30 -27.46
CA GLN A 383 -2.52 -3.39 -26.06
C GLN A 383 -3.28 -2.14 -25.60
N SER A 384 -4.05 -2.22 -24.51
CA SER A 384 -4.83 -1.10 -23.95
C SER A 384 -3.99 0.05 -23.34
N GLY A 385 -2.66 -0.05 -23.39
CA GLY A 385 -1.74 0.90 -22.79
C GLY A 385 -1.67 0.74 -21.26
N PHE A 386 -0.46 0.60 -20.73
CA PHE A 386 -0.18 0.67 -19.29
C PHE A 386 0.81 1.80 -19.01
N PRO A 387 0.84 2.37 -17.79
CA PRO A 387 1.58 3.60 -17.50
C PRO A 387 3.04 3.59 -17.97
N ALA A 388 3.78 2.50 -17.68
CA ALA A 388 5.18 2.40 -18.10
C ALA A 388 5.37 2.40 -19.63
N LEU A 389 4.50 1.72 -20.39
CA LEU A 389 4.53 1.74 -21.85
C LEU A 389 4.27 3.15 -22.40
N LEU A 390 3.21 3.80 -21.93
CA LEU A 390 2.82 5.13 -22.41
C LEU A 390 3.90 6.16 -22.09
N PHE A 391 4.48 6.09 -20.90
CA PHE A 391 5.55 6.99 -20.47
C PHE A 391 6.84 6.76 -21.26
N ASN A 392 7.22 5.49 -21.48
CA ASN A 392 8.41 5.13 -22.25
C ASN A 392 8.27 5.54 -23.72
N LEU A 393 7.15 5.23 -24.37
CA LEU A 393 6.90 5.65 -25.76
C LEU A 393 6.90 7.18 -25.89
N SER A 394 6.28 7.88 -24.94
CA SER A 394 6.31 9.34 -24.90
C SER A 394 7.73 9.89 -24.74
N THR A 395 8.60 9.19 -24.00
CA THR A 395 10.03 9.51 -23.92
C THR A 395 10.72 9.30 -25.27
N VAL A 396 10.43 8.21 -25.97
CA VAL A 396 11.02 7.97 -27.29
C VAL A 396 10.59 9.03 -28.31
N TYR A 397 9.34 9.51 -28.28
CA TYR A 397 8.93 10.64 -29.11
C TYR A 397 9.77 11.89 -28.85
N GLU A 398 10.05 12.22 -27.58
CA GLU A 398 10.92 13.35 -27.20
C GLU A 398 12.35 13.18 -27.72
N LEU A 399 12.85 11.95 -27.78
CA LEU A 399 14.21 11.65 -28.24
C LEU A 399 14.34 11.62 -29.78
N CYS A 400 13.27 11.23 -30.49
CA CYS A 400 13.35 10.93 -31.93
C CYS A 400 12.81 12.04 -32.83
N THR A 401 12.02 12.99 -32.31
CA THR A 401 11.37 13.99 -33.17
C THR A 401 11.10 15.32 -32.47
N GLU A 402 11.24 16.42 -33.21
CA GLU A 402 10.81 17.75 -32.77
C GLU A 402 9.28 17.88 -32.69
N ARG A 403 8.54 16.98 -33.35
CA ARG A 403 7.06 16.91 -33.32
C ARG A 403 6.55 16.02 -32.19
N ALA A 404 7.31 15.90 -31.10
CA ALA A 404 6.98 15.02 -29.97
C ALA A 404 5.60 15.32 -29.38
N VAL A 405 5.24 16.59 -29.22
CA VAL A 405 3.93 17.02 -28.70
C VAL A 405 2.79 16.50 -29.56
N GLU A 406 2.92 16.59 -30.89
CA GLU A 406 1.91 16.11 -31.82
C GLU A 406 1.79 14.58 -31.79
N ARG A 407 2.93 13.86 -31.70
CA ARG A 407 2.94 12.39 -31.58
C ARG A 407 2.30 11.90 -30.29
N LYS A 408 2.56 12.57 -29.16
CA LYS A 408 1.88 12.29 -27.89
C LYS A 408 0.38 12.54 -28.00
N GLY A 409 -0.03 13.65 -28.62
CA GLY A 409 -1.44 13.94 -28.88
C GLY A 409 -2.13 12.87 -29.73
N ALA A 410 -1.47 12.41 -30.81
CA ALA A 410 -1.97 11.32 -31.64
C ALA A 410 -2.04 9.99 -30.89
N LEU A 411 -1.07 9.69 -30.02
CA LEU A 411 -1.10 8.51 -29.17
C LEU A 411 -2.29 8.54 -28.21
N VAL A 412 -2.56 9.70 -27.58
CA VAL A 412 -3.73 9.89 -26.71
C VAL A 412 -5.03 9.64 -27.49
N GLN A 413 -5.16 10.20 -28.70
CA GLN A 413 -6.33 9.97 -29.56
C GLN A 413 -6.50 8.48 -29.91
N SER A 414 -5.40 7.81 -30.27
CA SER A 414 -5.40 6.37 -30.55
C SER A 414 -5.87 5.57 -29.34
N MET A 415 -5.36 5.86 -28.14
CA MET A 415 -5.75 5.15 -26.92
C MET A 415 -7.23 5.38 -26.59
N ALA A 416 -7.71 6.62 -26.72
CA ALA A 416 -9.12 6.95 -26.49
C ALA A 416 -10.07 6.28 -27.49
N ALA A 417 -9.62 5.94 -28.70
CA ALA A 417 -10.43 5.24 -29.69
C ALA A 417 -10.57 3.73 -29.43
N LYS A 418 -9.73 3.15 -28.57
CA LYS A 418 -9.73 1.71 -28.28
C LYS A 418 -10.93 1.27 -27.47
N ALA A 419 -11.28 -0.01 -27.63
CA ALA A 419 -12.31 -0.66 -26.84
C ALA A 419 -11.99 -0.53 -25.33
N PRO A 420 -12.97 -0.10 -24.51
CA PRO A 420 -12.80 -0.01 -23.06
C PRO A 420 -12.47 -1.37 -22.43
N SER A 421 -11.50 -1.35 -21.51
CA SER A 421 -11.14 -2.51 -20.68
C SER A 421 -10.79 -2.05 -19.26
N PRO A 422 -11.11 -2.85 -18.22
CA PRO A 422 -10.66 -2.61 -16.86
C PRO A 422 -9.16 -2.90 -16.66
N ASP A 423 -8.51 -3.53 -17.63
CA ASP A 423 -7.09 -3.86 -17.56
C ASP A 423 -6.21 -2.61 -17.47
N CYS A 424 -5.01 -2.79 -16.92
CA CYS A 424 -3.96 -1.76 -16.91
C CYS A 424 -4.41 -0.39 -16.31
N GLY A 425 -5.29 -0.41 -15.30
CA GLY A 425 -5.76 0.80 -14.61
C GLY A 425 -7.01 1.44 -15.23
N GLY A 426 -7.67 0.76 -16.18
CA GLY A 426 -8.94 1.20 -16.77
C GLY A 426 -8.75 1.85 -18.13
N TRP A 427 -9.86 2.25 -18.75
CA TRP A 427 -9.85 2.79 -20.11
C TRP A 427 -9.31 4.23 -20.17
N GLU A 428 -9.71 5.09 -19.23
CA GLU A 428 -9.19 6.46 -19.13
C GLU A 428 -7.74 6.45 -18.65
N LYS A 429 -6.87 7.19 -19.34
CA LYS A 429 -5.45 7.32 -18.98
C LYS A 429 -5.14 8.77 -18.56
N ALA A 430 -4.30 8.92 -17.55
CA ALA A 430 -3.95 10.25 -17.04
C ALA A 430 -3.03 10.98 -18.03
N THR A 431 -3.11 12.31 -18.11
CA THR A 431 -2.20 13.09 -18.97
C THR A 431 -0.73 12.87 -18.62
N PHE A 432 -0.44 12.66 -17.34
CA PHE A 432 0.90 12.33 -16.83
C PHE A 432 1.48 11.05 -17.46
N ASP A 433 0.66 10.04 -17.77
CA ASP A 433 1.11 8.80 -18.41
C ASP A 433 1.70 9.06 -19.80
N PHE A 434 1.29 10.15 -20.45
CA PHE A 434 1.80 10.58 -21.76
C PHE A 434 2.86 11.69 -21.67
N LYS A 435 3.31 12.04 -20.46
CA LYS A 435 4.15 13.22 -20.20
C LYS A 435 3.56 14.51 -20.82
N LEU A 436 2.27 14.76 -20.57
CA LEU A 436 1.54 15.96 -21.00
C LEU A 436 1.14 16.84 -19.81
#